data_AF-A0A662W5C3-F1
#
_entry.id   AF-A0A662W5C3-F1
#
_cell.length_a   1.000
_cell.length_b   1.000
_cell.length_c   1.000
_cell.angle_alpha   90.00
_cell.angle_beta   90.00
_cell.angle_gamma   90.00
#
_symmetry.space_group_name_H-M   'P 1'
#
loop_
_entity.id
_entity.type
_entity.pdbx_description
1 polymer ?
#
loop_
_entity_poly.entity_id
_entity_poly.type
_entity_poly.pdbx_seq_one_letter_code
_entity_poly.pdbx_strand_id
1 'polypeptide(L)'
;MKKGWWGMDINKIKCEQLPSGEIGCWIKVYVPKRWIDFIEEYADYIGMKNPKEKEKYILIELQSSIRDFIFAVLDSMKSTDPQKRDYFVEKYGLHEDIKISSDKIYLPK
;
A
#
# COMPACT_ATOMS: atom_id res chain seq x y z
N MET A 1 0.33 -34.86 6.69
CA MET A 1 -0.28 -33.67 7.33
C MET A 1 0.37 -32.41 6.77
N LYS A 2 -0.33 -31.66 5.91
CA LYS A 2 0.17 -30.38 5.39
C LYS A 2 -0.20 -29.29 6.39
N LYS A 3 0.80 -28.67 7.03
CA LYS A 3 0.63 -27.51 7.91
C LYS A 3 0.09 -26.34 7.08
N GLY A 4 -1.20 -26.05 7.22
CA GLY A 4 -1.86 -24.90 6.61
C GLY A 4 -1.32 -23.60 7.17
N TRP A 5 -1.18 -22.62 6.28
CA TRP A 5 -0.57 -21.32 6.48
C TRP A 5 -1.07 -20.53 7.69
N TRP A 6 -0.17 -19.74 8.28
CA TRP A 6 -0.42 -18.75 9.32
C TRP A 6 -1.32 -17.63 8.80
N GLY A 7 -2.64 -17.80 8.91
CA GLY A 7 -3.60 -16.72 8.74
C GLY A 7 -3.55 -15.82 9.97
N MET A 8 -3.08 -14.59 9.81
CA MET A 8 -3.21 -13.59 10.86
C MET A 8 -4.70 -13.30 11.07
N ASP A 9 -5.20 -13.43 12.31
CA ASP A 9 -6.57 -13.07 12.64
C ASP A 9 -6.73 -11.54 12.51
N ILE A 10 -7.47 -11.11 11.50
CA ILE A 10 -7.63 -9.68 11.17
C ILE A 10 -8.23 -8.87 12.32
N ASN A 11 -8.97 -9.53 13.21
CA ASN A 11 -9.57 -8.90 14.40
C ASN A 11 -8.55 -8.60 15.51
N LYS A 12 -7.32 -9.12 15.38
CA LYS A 12 -6.22 -8.89 16.31
C LYS A 12 -5.23 -7.83 15.82
N ILE A 13 -5.50 -7.21 14.68
CA ILE A 13 -4.68 -6.11 14.19
C ILE A 13 -4.84 -4.91 15.13
N LYS A 14 -3.72 -4.42 15.64
CA LYS A 14 -3.70 -3.25 16.52
C LYS A 14 -3.87 -1.99 15.68
N CYS A 15 -4.96 -1.27 15.90
CA CYS A 15 -5.20 0.02 15.29
C CYS A 15 -5.04 1.15 16.32
N GLU A 16 -4.61 2.31 15.84
CA GLU A 16 -4.40 3.50 16.65
C GLU A 16 -4.86 4.73 15.89
N GLN A 17 -5.24 5.76 16.64
CA GLN A 17 -5.59 7.05 16.07
C GLN A 17 -4.38 7.98 16.15
N LEU A 18 -3.97 8.50 15.00
CA LEU A 18 -2.92 9.50 14.91
C LEU A 18 -3.43 10.88 15.36
N PRO A 19 -2.52 11.82 15.72
CA PRO A 19 -2.92 13.19 16.07
C PRO A 19 -3.68 13.93 14.96
N SER A 20 -3.56 13.49 13.70
CA SER A 20 -4.33 14.00 12.56
C SER A 20 -5.80 13.58 12.58
N GLY A 21 -6.20 12.67 13.48
CA GLY A 21 -7.53 12.06 13.52
C GLY A 21 -7.65 10.77 12.70
N GLU A 22 -6.66 10.46 11.86
CA GLU A 22 -6.60 9.25 11.03
C GLU A 22 -6.47 7.99 11.89
N ILE A 23 -7.26 6.96 11.60
CA ILE A 23 -7.16 5.66 12.29
C ILE A 23 -6.39 4.70 11.37
N GLY A 24 -5.17 4.35 11.80
CA GLY A 24 -4.30 3.42 11.09
C GLY A 24 -4.17 2.10 11.84
N CYS A 25 -3.76 1.05 11.13
CA CYS A 25 -3.57 -0.27 11.69
C CYS A 25 -2.16 -0.79 11.43
N TRP A 26 -1.50 -1.32 12.45
CA TRP A 26 -0.15 -1.89 12.33
C TRP A 26 -0.21 -3.35 11.92
N ILE A 27 0.31 -3.65 10.74
CA ILE A 27 0.31 -4.98 10.15
C ILE A 27 1.75 -5.47 10.05
N LYS A 28 2.05 -6.65 10.59
CA LYS A 28 3.35 -7.30 10.37
C LYS A 28 3.27 -8.14 9.10
N VAL A 29 3.91 -7.68 8.03
CA VAL A 29 3.99 -8.41 6.76
C VAL A 29 5.30 -9.19 6.66
N TYR A 30 5.24 -10.40 6.11
CA TYR A 30 6.45 -11.11 5.68
C TYR A 30 6.84 -10.57 4.30
N VAL A 31 8.05 -10.02 4.19
CA VAL A 31 8.65 -9.63 2.92
C VAL A 31 9.84 -10.53 2.64
N PRO A 32 9.91 -11.22 1.48
CA PRO A 32 11.08 -11.99 1.11
C PRO A 32 12.33 -11.11 1.08
N LYS A 33 13.45 -11.58 1.66
CA LYS A 33 14.72 -10.83 1.68
C LYS A 33 15.12 -10.31 0.29
N ARG A 34 15.00 -11.14 -0.74
CA ARG A 34 15.31 -10.78 -2.14
C ARG A 34 14.56 -9.55 -2.66
N TRP A 35 13.38 -9.22 -2.12
CA TRP A 35 12.62 -8.02 -2.52
C TRP A 35 13.19 -6.78 -1.86
N ILE A 36 13.56 -6.88 -0.58
CA ILE A 36 14.25 -5.80 0.13
C ILE A 36 15.59 -5.50 -0.55
N ASP A 37 16.38 -6.54 -0.83
CA ASP A 37 17.67 -6.41 -1.50
C ASP A 37 17.53 -5.67 -2.86
N PHE A 38 16.50 -6.02 -3.66
CA PHE A 38 16.23 -5.33 -4.92
C PHE A 38 15.87 -3.85 -4.74
N ILE A 39 15.01 -3.53 -3.77
CA ILE A 39 14.60 -2.14 -3.51
C ILE A 39 15.79 -1.32 -3.01
N GLU A 40 16.64 -1.90 -2.16
CA GLU A 40 17.87 -1.25 -1.68
C GLU A 40 18.84 -0.97 -2.83
N GLU A 41 19.07 -1.94 -3.71
CA GLU A 41 19.94 -1.78 -4.88
C GLU A 41 19.38 -0.73 -5.86
N TYR A 42 18.07 -0.71 -6.07
CA TYR A 42 17.42 0.30 -6.91
C TYR A 42 17.51 1.70 -6.30
N ALA A 43 17.33 1.82 -4.97
CA ALA A 43 17.49 3.08 -4.26
C ALA A 43 18.91 3.63 -4.40
N ASP A 44 19.93 2.76 -4.33
CA ASP A 44 21.32 3.14 -4.62
C ASP A 44 21.50 3.62 -6.06
N TYR A 45 20.91 2.91 -7.03
CA TYR A 45 20.97 3.26 -8.44
C TYR A 45 20.41 4.67 -8.72
N ILE A 46 19.29 5.05 -8.09
CA ILE A 46 18.69 6.39 -8.23
C ILE A 46 19.34 7.45 -7.32
N GLY A 47 20.42 7.11 -6.61
CA GLY A 47 21.24 8.05 -5.85
C GLY A 47 20.81 8.30 -4.39
N MET A 48 19.91 7.49 -3.82
CA MET A 48 19.58 7.57 -2.39
C MET A 48 20.67 6.92 -1.54
N LYS A 49 21.60 7.74 -1.02
CA LYS A 49 22.75 7.25 -0.24
C LYS A 49 22.51 7.20 1.27
N ASN A 50 21.49 7.89 1.76
CA ASN A 50 21.19 7.99 3.19
C ASN A 50 20.36 6.78 3.68
N PRO A 51 20.83 6.02 4.70
CA PRO A 51 20.08 4.87 5.23
C PRO A 51 18.66 5.19 5.69
N LYS A 52 18.42 6.38 6.29
CA LYS A 52 17.07 6.79 6.71
C LYS A 52 16.16 7.08 5.52
N GLU A 53 16.70 7.62 4.44
CA GLU A 53 15.94 7.85 3.21
C GLU A 53 15.61 6.54 2.52
N LYS A 54 16.55 5.58 2.50
CA LYS A 54 16.30 4.22 1.99
C LYS A 54 15.23 3.49 2.79
N GLU A 55 15.30 3.53 4.12
CA GLU A 55 14.28 2.93 4.98
C GLU A 55 12.90 3.54 4.70
N LYS A 56 12.83 4.87 4.62
CA LYS A 56 11.60 5.57 4.25
C LYS A 56 11.11 5.17 2.86
N TYR A 57 12.01 5.04 1.89
CA TYR A 57 11.68 4.62 0.53
C TYR A 57 11.10 3.21 0.48
N ILE A 58 11.74 2.23 1.14
CA ILE A 58 11.24 0.86 1.26
C ILE A 58 9.84 0.84 1.88
N LEU A 59 9.61 1.60 2.95
CA LEU A 59 8.30 1.69 3.59
C LEU A 59 7.24 2.30 2.64
N ILE A 60 7.61 3.32 1.86
CA ILE A 60 6.73 3.92 0.86
C ILE A 60 6.38 2.93 -0.25
N GLU A 61 7.36 2.19 -0.78
CA GLU A 61 7.12 1.20 -1.84
C GLU A 61 6.19 0.08 -1.35
N LEU A 62 6.41 -0.41 -0.12
CA LEU A 62 5.55 -1.41 0.50
C LEU A 62 4.12 -0.88 0.70
N GLN A 63 3.95 0.36 1.17
CA GLN A 63 2.64 0.98 1.32
C GLN A 63 1.95 1.21 -0.04
N SER A 64 2.72 1.61 -1.06
CA SER A 64 2.22 1.88 -2.41
C SER A 64 1.58 0.63 -3.02
N SER A 65 2.14 -0.55 -2.77
CA SER A 65 1.57 -1.82 -3.27
C SER A 65 0.12 -2.07 -2.82
N ILE A 66 -0.24 -1.71 -1.58
CA ILE A 66 -1.60 -1.88 -1.05
C ILE A 66 -2.54 -0.86 -1.71
N ARG A 67 -2.08 0.38 -1.82
CA ARG A 67 -2.83 1.45 -2.50
C ARG A 67 -3.11 1.09 -3.95
N ASP A 68 -2.09 0.63 -4.67
CA ASP A 68 -2.19 0.26 -6.09
C ASP A 68 -3.15 -0.92 -6.29
N PHE A 69 -3.17 -1.88 -5.37
CA PHE A 69 -4.19 -2.94 -5.38
C PHE A 69 -5.61 -2.38 -5.24
N ILE A 70 -5.86 -1.50 -4.26
CA ILE A 70 -7.19 -0.90 -4.05
C ILE A 70 -7.65 -0.19 -5.32
N PHE A 71 -6.77 0.59 -5.95
CA PHE A 71 -7.11 1.32 -7.15
C PHE A 71 -7.29 0.44 -8.38
N ALA A 72 -6.46 -0.59 -8.56
CA ALA A 72 -6.65 -1.56 -9.64
C ALA A 72 -8.04 -2.25 -9.54
N VAL A 73 -8.47 -2.59 -8.32
CA VAL A 73 -9.82 -3.13 -8.08
C VAL A 73 -10.88 -2.10 -8.43
N LEU A 74 -10.79 -0.87 -7.92
CA LEU A 74 -11.76 0.18 -8.20
C LEU A 74 -11.83 0.56 -9.70
N ASP A 75 -10.70 0.50 -10.41
CA ASP A 75 -10.63 0.76 -11.84
C ASP A 75 -11.29 -0.37 -12.64
N SER A 76 -11.01 -1.63 -12.29
CA SER A 76 -11.70 -2.79 -12.87
C SER A 76 -13.21 -2.76 -12.63
N MET A 77 -13.66 -2.19 -11.51
CA MET A 77 -15.09 -2.04 -11.20
C MET A 77 -15.78 -0.96 -12.04
N LYS A 78 -15.05 -0.01 -12.66
CA LYS A 78 -15.65 1.01 -13.54
C LYS A 78 -16.40 0.39 -14.73
N SER A 79 -15.94 -0.76 -15.23
CA SER A 79 -16.55 -1.45 -16.37
C SER A 79 -17.45 -2.61 -15.95
N THR A 80 -17.23 -3.18 -14.76
CA THR A 80 -17.93 -4.40 -14.30
C THR A 80 -19.06 -4.13 -13.31
N ASP A 81 -18.89 -3.19 -12.38
CA ASP A 81 -19.90 -2.82 -11.37
C ASP A 81 -19.67 -1.39 -10.85
N PRO A 82 -20.12 -0.36 -11.62
CA PRO A 82 -19.90 1.05 -11.27
C PRO A 82 -20.60 1.47 -9.98
N GLN A 83 -21.78 0.92 -9.70
CA GLN A 83 -22.54 1.26 -8.49
C GLN A 83 -21.81 0.77 -7.24
N LYS A 84 -21.26 -0.45 -7.30
CA LYS A 84 -20.50 -0.99 -6.18
C LYS A 84 -19.16 -0.29 -5.99
N ARG A 85 -18.53 0.16 -7.08
CA ARG A 85 -17.36 1.05 -7.01
C ARG A 85 -17.71 2.31 -6.22
N ASP A 86 -18.73 3.04 -6.64
CA ASP A 86 -19.09 4.33 -6.02
C ASP A 86 -19.44 4.16 -4.54
N TYR A 87 -20.15 3.08 -4.19
CA TYR A 87 -20.37 2.70 -2.80
C TYR A 87 -19.09 2.55 -1.99
N PHE A 88 -18.06 1.88 -2.52
CA PHE A 88 -16.79 1.73 -1.82
C PHE A 88 -16.01 3.03 -1.71
N VAL A 89 -16.02 3.85 -2.76
CA VAL A 89 -15.37 5.16 -2.74
C VAL A 89 -15.97 6.03 -1.65
N GLU A 90 -17.29 6.13 -1.58
CA GLU A 90 -18.00 6.94 -0.58
C GLU A 90 -17.81 6.38 0.84
N LYS A 91 -18.03 5.07 1.03
CA LYS A 91 -17.95 4.43 2.35
C LYS A 91 -16.58 4.56 3.01
N TYR A 92 -15.51 4.52 2.21
CA TYR A 92 -14.14 4.56 2.70
C TYR A 92 -13.45 5.92 2.47
N GLY A 93 -14.19 6.93 2.01
CA GLY A 93 -13.66 8.29 1.86
C GLY A 93 -12.56 8.45 0.80
N LEU A 94 -12.49 7.55 -0.19
CA LEU A 94 -11.36 7.44 -1.13
C LEU A 94 -11.34 8.51 -2.24
N HIS A 95 -12.16 9.55 -2.13
CA HIS A 95 -12.33 10.55 -3.19
C HIS A 95 -11.04 11.31 -3.49
N GLU A 96 -10.30 11.71 -2.45
CA GLU A 96 -9.03 12.42 -2.61
C GLU A 96 -7.90 11.48 -3.03
N ASP A 97 -7.88 10.24 -2.52
CA ASP A 97 -6.89 9.22 -2.88
C ASP A 97 -6.95 8.86 -4.37
N ILE A 98 -8.17 8.76 -4.91
CA ILE A 98 -8.40 8.48 -6.34
C ILE A 98 -7.92 9.65 -7.21
N LYS A 99 -8.15 10.91 -6.80
CA LYS A 99 -7.67 12.10 -7.53
C LYS A 99 -6.14 12.15 -7.60
N ILE A 100 -5.46 11.77 -6.51
CA ILE A 100 -3.99 11.70 -6.48
C ILE A 100 -3.48 10.60 -7.43
N SER A 101 -4.24 9.50 -7.57
CA SER A 101 -3.88 8.36 -8.40
C SER A 101 -4.11 8.56 -9.91
N SER A 102 -5.05 9.41 -10.30
CA SER A 102 -5.40 9.60 -11.73
C SER A 102 -4.37 10.41 -12.50
N ASP A 103 -3.60 11.26 -11.81
CA ASP A 103 -2.77 12.28 -12.46
C ASP A 103 -1.27 12.02 -12.36
N LYS A 104 -0.82 11.00 -11.59
CA LYS A 104 0.61 10.73 -11.38
C LYS A 104 0.89 9.25 -11.15
N ILE A 105 1.18 8.52 -12.24
CA ILE A 105 2.20 7.48 -12.15
C ILE A 105 3.51 8.22 -11.94
N TYR A 106 4.01 8.26 -10.71
CA TYR A 106 5.35 8.74 -10.43
C TYR A 106 6.33 7.66 -10.91
N LEU A 107 6.64 7.69 -12.21
CA LEU A 107 7.84 7.04 -12.72
C LEU A 107 9.01 7.95 -12.31
N PRO A 108 9.88 7.56 -11.37
CA PRO A 108 11.11 8.31 -11.16
C PRO A 108 11.87 8.38 -12.50
N LYS A 109 12.27 9.59 -12.89
CA LYS A 109 13.25 9.79 -13.96
C LYS A 109 14.64 9.47 -13.45
#